data_AF-A0A433DJY2-F1
#
_entry.id   AF-A0A433DJY2-F1
#
_cell.length_a   1.000
_cell.length_b   1.000
_cell.length_c   1.000
_cell.angle_alpha   90.00
_cell.angle_beta   90.00
_cell.angle_gamma   90.00
#
_symmetry.space_group_name_H-M   'P 1'
#
loop_
_entity.id
_entity.type
_entity.pdbx_description
1 polymer ?
#
loop_
_entity_poly.entity_id
_entity_poly.type
_entity_poly.pdbx_seq_one_letter_code
_entity_poly.pdbx_strand_id
1 'polypeptide(L)'
;MARTVQHSSLDALSDPEDDPLSVEEDRSRVANQRPNEDPTLDFFREHWKEAQPCSALDRQMTEALTNFYSNLDFAFRHKVHPRTLTALGLMLGTLVYVAFSPVVDDTVVNVKVGIGAAILAFILIGTLQFRDGPFIRPHVALWRAVLSLSVLYQMGLVFLLFQNKQDARHMFSYIDPSLGVPLPERSYADNCDLTWDVMKVRIDFRDVT
;
A
#
# COMPACT_ATOMS: atom_id res chain seq x y z
N MET A 1 -2.26 43.34 76.06
CA MET A 1 -2.19 41.86 76.06
C MET A 1 -3.61 41.32 76.08
N ALA A 2 -4.09 40.82 74.95
CA ALA A 2 -5.49 40.47 74.75
C ALA A 2 -5.72 38.95 74.81
N ARG A 3 -6.69 38.58 75.67
CA ARG A 3 -7.73 37.54 75.55
C ARG A 3 -7.37 36.04 75.38
N THR A 4 -7.73 35.26 76.41
CA THR A 4 -8.83 34.25 76.48
C THR A 4 -9.46 33.79 75.15
N VAL A 5 -9.92 32.55 74.86
CA VAL A 5 -10.29 31.35 75.64
C VAL A 5 -10.75 30.24 74.64
N GLN A 6 -10.54 28.96 75.01
CA GLN A 6 -11.27 27.71 74.70
C GLN A 6 -11.24 26.95 73.34
N HIS A 7 -11.53 25.65 73.53
CA HIS A 7 -11.94 24.55 72.64
C HIS A 7 -10.80 23.77 71.94
N SER A 8 -10.74 22.44 71.96
CA SER A 8 -11.71 21.42 72.37
C SER A 8 -10.98 20.10 72.61
N SER A 9 -11.48 19.31 73.57
CA SER A 9 -11.05 17.96 73.91
C SER A 9 -10.93 17.03 72.71
N LEU A 10 -9.94 16.13 72.76
CA LEU A 10 -10.09 14.69 72.48
C LEU A 10 -8.77 13.99 72.83
N ASP A 11 -8.78 13.43 74.04
CA ASP A 11 -8.34 12.07 74.36
C ASP A 11 -6.95 11.67 73.91
N ALA A 12 -5.99 12.02 74.76
CA ALA A 12 -4.69 11.36 74.80
C ALA A 12 -4.79 10.05 75.57
N LEU A 13 -4.41 8.97 74.88
CA LEU A 13 -3.71 7.80 75.39
C LEU A 13 -4.46 6.90 76.39
N SER A 14 -5.19 5.92 75.86
CA SER A 14 -5.08 4.52 76.31
C SER A 14 -5.48 3.61 75.16
N ASP A 15 -4.47 3.05 74.50
CA ASP A 15 -4.61 1.96 73.52
C ASP A 15 -5.21 0.71 74.18
N PRO A 16 -6.26 0.09 73.61
CA PRO A 16 -6.41 -1.35 73.61
C PRO A 16 -5.68 -1.91 72.38
N GLU A 17 -4.97 -3.03 72.56
CA GLU A 17 -4.37 -3.81 71.49
C GLU A 17 -5.43 -4.23 70.45
N ASP A 18 -5.48 -3.54 69.31
CA ASP A 18 -6.26 -3.95 68.13
C ASP A 18 -5.40 -4.83 67.22
N ASP A 19 -5.80 -6.11 67.12
CA ASP A 19 -5.16 -7.12 66.29
C ASP A 19 -5.13 -6.69 64.80
N PRO A 20 -3.95 -6.64 64.15
CA PRO A 20 -3.79 -6.16 62.77
C PRO A 20 -4.47 -7.06 61.72
N LEU A 21 -5.01 -8.21 62.13
CA LEU A 21 -5.68 -9.16 61.24
C LEU A 21 -7.08 -8.70 60.81
N SER A 22 -7.77 -7.91 61.63
CA SER A 22 -9.19 -7.55 61.41
C SER A 22 -9.37 -6.48 60.33
N VAL A 23 -8.46 -5.50 60.28
CA VAL A 23 -8.46 -4.41 59.28
C VAL A 23 -8.05 -4.91 57.90
N GLU A 24 -7.11 -5.86 57.85
CA GLU A 24 -6.63 -6.43 56.59
C GLU A 24 -7.69 -7.33 55.94
N GLU A 25 -8.50 -8.03 56.75
CA GLU A 25 -9.59 -8.86 56.24
C GLU A 25 -10.72 -8.03 55.62
N ASP A 26 -11.07 -6.88 56.21
CA ASP A 26 -12.12 -6.01 55.67
C ASP A 26 -11.66 -5.26 54.41
N ARG A 27 -10.37 -4.86 54.36
CA ARG A 27 -9.75 -4.31 53.14
C ARG A 27 -9.70 -5.34 52.01
N SER A 28 -9.45 -6.60 52.35
CA SER A 28 -9.47 -7.72 51.39
C SER A 28 -10.88 -8.02 50.89
N ARG A 29 -11.91 -7.90 51.74
CA ARG A 29 -13.33 -8.10 51.35
C ARG A 29 -13.82 -7.00 50.42
N VAL A 30 -13.49 -5.73 50.70
CA VAL A 30 -13.87 -4.61 49.83
C VAL A 30 -13.11 -4.62 48.50
N ALA A 31 -11.83 -5.03 48.50
CA ALA A 31 -11.04 -5.15 47.27
C ALA A 31 -11.46 -6.31 46.35
N ASN A 32 -12.17 -7.31 46.87
CA ASN A 32 -12.60 -8.50 46.12
C ASN A 32 -14.03 -8.41 45.56
N GLN A 33 -14.75 -7.31 45.84
CA GLN A 33 -16.07 -7.09 45.25
C GLN A 33 -15.88 -6.51 43.83
N ARG A 34 -15.81 -7.37 42.81
CA ARG A 34 -15.89 -6.90 41.41
C ARG A 34 -17.25 -6.20 41.19
N PRO A 35 -17.31 -5.05 40.51
CA PRO A 35 -18.58 -4.46 40.11
C PRO A 35 -19.36 -5.51 39.32
N ASN A 36 -20.65 -5.68 39.62
CA ASN A 36 -21.54 -6.65 38.97
C ASN A 36 -21.36 -6.60 37.44
N GLU A 37 -20.66 -7.61 36.90
CA GLU A 37 -20.38 -7.74 35.47
C GLU A 37 -21.70 -8.11 34.79
N ASP A 38 -22.21 -7.23 33.93
CA ASP A 38 -23.41 -7.49 33.16
C ASP A 38 -23.18 -8.75 32.30
N PRO A 39 -23.98 -9.82 32.46
CA PRO A 39 -23.72 -11.13 31.83
C PRO A 39 -23.79 -11.08 30.29
N THR A 40 -24.36 -10.03 29.73
CA THR A 40 -24.38 -9.78 28.28
C THR A 40 -23.00 -9.39 27.77
N LEU A 41 -22.23 -8.60 28.54
CA LEU A 41 -20.89 -8.16 28.14
C LEU A 41 -19.88 -9.31 28.22
N ASP A 42 -20.08 -10.25 29.14
CA ASP A 42 -19.29 -11.47 29.21
C ASP A 42 -19.61 -12.41 28.05
N PHE A 43 -20.88 -12.56 27.69
CA PHE A 43 -21.28 -13.26 26.48
C PHE A 43 -20.60 -12.67 25.24
N PHE A 44 -20.62 -11.35 25.06
CA PHE A 44 -19.91 -10.72 23.94
C PHE A 44 -18.40 -10.91 24.05
N ARG A 45 -17.78 -10.76 25.23
CA ARG A 45 -16.34 -10.92 25.45
C ARG A 45 -15.85 -12.34 25.12
N GLU A 46 -16.63 -13.36 25.48
CA GLU A 46 -16.34 -14.75 25.14
C GLU A 46 -16.63 -15.04 23.67
N HIS A 47 -17.71 -14.50 23.12
CA HIS A 47 -18.05 -14.68 21.71
C HIS A 47 -17.04 -14.00 20.75
N TRP A 48 -16.51 -12.82 21.11
CA TRP A 48 -15.42 -12.16 20.38
C TRP A 48 -14.07 -12.87 20.53
N LYS A 49 -13.84 -13.62 21.62
CA LYS A 49 -12.67 -14.49 21.77
C LYS A 49 -12.69 -15.65 20.77
N GLU A 50 -13.88 -16.20 20.50
CA GLU A 50 -14.04 -17.33 19.57
C GLU A 50 -14.11 -16.90 18.10
N ALA A 51 -14.58 -15.67 17.80
CA ALA A 51 -14.64 -15.11 16.45
C ALA A 51 -13.26 -14.68 15.86
N GLN A 52 -12.15 -14.92 16.57
CA GLN A 52 -10.79 -14.58 16.13
C GLN A 52 -9.93 -15.71 15.51
N PRO A 53 -10.41 -16.62 14.63
CA PRO A 53 -9.48 -17.35 13.77
C PRO A 53 -8.77 -16.42 12.76
N CYS A 54 -9.28 -15.20 12.52
CA CYS A 54 -8.65 -14.21 11.64
C CYS A 54 -7.48 -13.45 12.26
N SER A 55 -7.31 -13.39 13.58
CA SER A 55 -6.19 -12.63 14.19
C SER A 55 -4.85 -13.36 14.02
N ALA A 56 -4.87 -14.69 13.96
CA ALA A 56 -3.69 -15.50 13.68
C ALA A 56 -3.25 -15.37 12.21
N LEU A 57 -4.21 -15.39 11.27
CA LEU A 57 -3.93 -15.18 9.84
C LEU A 57 -3.48 -13.75 9.55
N ASP A 58 -4.10 -12.74 10.20
CA ASP A 58 -3.71 -11.34 10.08
C ASP A 58 -2.34 -11.08 10.69
N ARG A 59 -2.00 -11.69 11.84
CA ARG A 59 -0.63 -11.69 12.40
C ARG A 59 0.35 -12.38 11.46
N GLN A 60 0.00 -13.54 10.91
CA GLN A 60 0.87 -14.28 10.00
C GLN A 60 1.11 -13.50 8.69
N MET A 61 0.10 -12.75 8.22
CA MET A 61 0.19 -11.88 7.05
C MET A 61 0.97 -10.60 7.34
N THR A 62 0.73 -9.94 8.47
CA THR A 62 1.49 -8.74 8.88
C THR A 62 2.93 -9.05 9.21
N GLU A 63 3.23 -10.20 9.82
CA GLU A 63 4.59 -10.71 10.00
C GLU A 63 5.24 -11.05 8.65
N ALA A 64 4.53 -11.70 7.73
CA ALA A 64 5.06 -11.97 6.39
C ALA A 64 5.36 -10.68 5.62
N LEU A 65 4.47 -9.68 5.70
CA LEU A 65 4.63 -8.38 5.04
C LEU A 65 5.76 -7.55 5.67
N THR A 66 5.85 -7.50 7.00
CA THR A 66 6.93 -6.79 7.70
C THR A 66 8.28 -7.47 7.52
N ASN A 67 8.33 -8.80 7.53
CA ASN A 67 9.53 -9.56 7.19
C ASN A 67 9.91 -9.36 5.72
N PHE A 68 8.95 -9.35 4.80
CA PHE A 68 9.22 -9.06 3.39
C PHE A 68 9.78 -7.64 3.21
N TYR A 69 9.15 -6.64 3.84
CA TYR A 69 9.57 -5.25 3.76
C TYR A 69 10.94 -4.99 4.42
N SER A 70 11.21 -5.60 5.58
CA SER A 70 12.50 -5.47 6.26
C SER A 70 13.62 -6.19 5.52
N ASN A 71 13.35 -7.35 4.91
CA ASN A 71 14.30 -8.03 4.02
C ASN A 71 14.56 -7.21 2.75
N LEU A 72 13.54 -6.55 2.21
CA LEU A 72 13.67 -5.65 1.07
C LEU A 72 14.58 -4.46 1.41
N ASP A 73 14.36 -3.81 2.55
CA ASP A 73 15.10 -2.64 3.00
C ASP A 73 16.56 -2.98 3.39
N PHE A 74 16.77 -4.14 4.03
CA PHE A 74 18.11 -4.68 4.29
C PHE A 74 18.83 -5.08 2.99
N ALA A 75 18.12 -5.67 2.03
CA ALA A 75 18.67 -6.03 0.73
C ALA A 75 19.08 -4.78 -0.07
N PHE A 76 18.26 -3.72 -0.08
CA PHE A 76 18.61 -2.43 -0.68
C PHE A 76 19.84 -1.80 -0.01
N ARG A 77 19.93 -1.89 1.32
CA ARG A 77 21.05 -1.30 2.09
C ARG A 77 22.37 -2.06 1.99
N HIS A 78 22.34 -3.39 1.82
CA HIS A 78 23.55 -4.23 1.94
C HIS A 78 23.84 -5.17 0.76
N LYS A 79 22.85 -5.55 -0.06
CA LYS A 79 22.97 -6.64 -1.05
C LYS A 79 22.73 -6.24 -2.51
N VAL A 80 22.08 -5.11 -2.78
CA VAL A 80 22.02 -4.56 -4.14
C VAL A 80 23.40 -3.99 -4.46
N HIS A 81 24.18 -4.73 -5.25
CA HIS A 81 25.49 -4.26 -5.71
C HIS A 81 25.26 -2.89 -6.38
N PRO A 82 25.97 -1.81 -6.01
CA PRO A 82 25.64 -0.44 -6.46
C PRO A 82 25.54 -0.32 -7.98
N ARG A 83 26.23 -1.21 -8.71
CA ARG A 83 26.20 -1.34 -10.17
C ARG A 83 24.84 -1.70 -10.76
N THR A 84 24.00 -2.49 -10.09
CA THR A 84 22.66 -2.84 -10.61
C THR A 84 21.66 -1.70 -10.41
N LEU A 85 21.76 -0.98 -9.30
CA LEU A 85 20.95 0.20 -9.02
C LEU A 85 21.31 1.34 -9.98
N THR A 86 22.60 1.60 -10.20
CA THR A 86 23.03 2.63 -11.17
C THR A 86 22.68 2.24 -12.60
N ALA A 87 22.78 0.96 -12.98
CA ALA A 87 22.36 0.49 -14.30
C ALA A 87 20.85 0.66 -14.54
N LEU A 88 20.02 0.33 -13.53
CA LEU A 88 18.58 0.51 -13.62
C LEU A 88 18.19 2.00 -13.65
N GLY A 89 18.82 2.83 -12.82
CA GLY A 89 18.60 4.28 -12.82
C GLY A 89 19.01 4.93 -14.14
N LEU A 90 20.14 4.53 -14.72
CA LEU A 90 20.60 5.02 -16.02
C LEU A 90 19.68 4.56 -17.15
N MET A 91 19.24 3.30 -17.13
CA MET A 91 18.30 2.76 -18.11
C MET A 91 16.96 3.52 -18.05
N LEU A 92 16.39 3.73 -16.87
CA LEU A 92 15.17 4.50 -16.68
C LEU A 92 15.33 5.97 -17.12
N GLY A 93 16.45 6.61 -16.74
CA GLY A 93 16.75 7.98 -17.16
C GLY A 93 16.89 8.12 -18.67
N THR A 94 17.48 7.13 -19.35
CA THR A 94 17.59 7.11 -20.82
C THR A 94 16.21 6.99 -21.48
N LEU A 95 15.34 6.11 -20.95
CA LEU A 95 13.95 6.01 -21.44
C LEU A 95 13.19 7.33 -21.28
N VAL A 96 13.30 7.97 -20.11
CA VAL A 96 12.63 9.26 -19.85
C VAL A 96 13.16 10.34 -20.79
N TYR A 97 14.47 10.41 -20.98
CA TYR A 97 15.09 11.35 -21.91
C TYR A 97 14.54 11.19 -23.34
N VAL A 98 14.46 9.95 -23.82
CA VAL A 98 13.90 9.64 -25.14
C VAL A 98 12.39 9.93 -25.20
N ALA A 99 11.63 9.69 -24.14
CA ALA A 99 10.20 10.00 -24.10
C ALA A 99 9.90 11.50 -24.32
N PHE A 100 10.83 12.37 -23.92
CA PHE A 100 10.74 13.81 -24.17
C PHE A 100 11.37 14.24 -25.51
N SER A 101 12.03 13.34 -26.23
CA SER A 101 12.56 13.64 -27.55
C SER A 101 11.40 13.65 -28.58
N PRO A 102 11.36 14.64 -29.49
CA PRO A 102 10.30 14.72 -30.49
C PRO A 102 10.36 13.52 -31.42
N VAL A 103 9.21 12.88 -31.64
CA VAL A 103 9.09 11.77 -32.59
C VAL A 103 9.17 12.33 -34.01
N VAL A 104 9.96 11.68 -34.87
CA VAL A 104 10.06 12.02 -36.29
C VAL A 104 8.83 11.46 -37.01
N ASP A 105 8.25 12.17 -37.99
CA ASP A 105 7.01 11.72 -38.65
C ASP A 105 7.18 10.44 -39.52
N ASP A 106 8.40 9.95 -39.71
CA ASP A 106 8.70 8.76 -40.52
C ASP A 106 8.46 7.45 -39.75
N THR A 107 7.34 6.78 -40.04
CA THR A 107 6.93 5.50 -39.44
C THR A 107 7.99 4.39 -39.59
N VAL A 108 8.60 4.27 -40.76
CA VAL A 108 9.61 3.23 -41.05
C VAL A 108 10.87 3.41 -40.19
N VAL A 109 11.29 4.66 -39.98
CA VAL A 109 12.47 4.96 -39.16
C VAL A 109 12.16 4.67 -37.70
N ASN A 110 11.00 5.08 -37.23
CA ASN A 110 10.52 4.85 -35.87
C ASN A 110 10.40 3.36 -35.52
N VAL A 111 9.89 2.54 -36.44
CA VAL A 111 9.81 1.08 -36.24
C VAL A 111 11.21 0.47 -36.15
N LYS A 112 12.15 0.86 -37.01
CA LYS A 112 13.53 0.33 -36.98
C LYS A 112 14.25 0.70 -35.67
N VAL A 113 14.12 1.96 -35.24
CA VAL A 113 14.71 2.45 -33.99
C VAL A 113 14.04 1.79 -32.79
N GLY A 114 12.71 1.66 -32.80
CA GLY A 114 11.94 1.00 -31.76
C GLY A 114 12.30 -0.48 -31.57
N ILE A 115 12.47 -1.23 -32.66
CA ILE A 115 12.93 -2.63 -32.60
C ILE A 115 14.35 -2.70 -32.04
N GLY A 116 15.26 -1.85 -32.51
CA GLY A 116 16.64 -1.79 -32.00
C GLY A 116 16.70 -1.47 -30.51
N ALA A 117 15.89 -0.51 -30.05
CA ALA A 117 15.78 -0.14 -28.65
C ALA A 117 15.14 -1.24 -27.80
N ALA A 118 14.13 -1.95 -28.31
CA ALA A 118 13.54 -3.09 -27.62
C ALA A 118 14.55 -4.23 -27.42
N ILE A 119 15.38 -4.55 -28.41
CA ILE A 119 16.44 -5.57 -28.27
C ILE A 119 17.46 -5.14 -27.21
N LEU A 120 17.91 -3.88 -27.23
CA LEU A 120 18.85 -3.36 -26.24
C LEU A 120 18.25 -3.38 -24.83
N ALA A 121 16.99 -2.95 -24.68
CA ALA A 121 16.27 -2.99 -23.42
C ALA A 121 16.07 -4.44 -22.93
N PHE A 122 15.81 -5.40 -23.82
CA PHE A 122 15.70 -6.82 -23.49
C PHE A 122 17.00 -7.36 -22.89
N ILE A 123 18.14 -7.06 -23.49
CA ILE A 123 19.44 -7.50 -22.99
C ILE A 123 19.71 -6.88 -21.60
N LEU A 124 19.46 -5.57 -21.44
CA LEU A 124 19.67 -4.88 -20.17
C LEU A 124 18.73 -5.40 -19.07
N ILE A 125 17.43 -5.52 -19.34
CA ILE A 125 16.45 -6.02 -18.38
C ILE A 125 16.69 -7.49 -18.10
N GLY A 126 17.00 -8.30 -19.12
CA GLY A 126 17.29 -9.72 -18.97
C GLY A 126 18.48 -9.97 -18.05
N THR A 127 19.58 -9.24 -18.24
CA THR A 127 20.75 -9.38 -17.36
C THR A 127 20.48 -8.97 -15.90
N LEU A 128 19.49 -8.12 -15.65
CA LEU A 128 19.09 -7.67 -14.31
C LEU A 128 18.01 -8.56 -13.66
N GLN A 129 16.99 -8.94 -14.42
CA GLN A 129 15.78 -9.61 -13.93
C GLN A 129 15.89 -11.13 -13.89
N PHE A 130 16.76 -11.75 -14.72
CA PHE A 130 16.95 -13.22 -14.68
C PHE A 130 17.78 -13.71 -13.49
N ARG A 131 18.18 -12.83 -12.56
CA ARG A 131 18.80 -13.24 -11.29
C ARG A 131 17.77 -13.99 -10.45
N ASP A 132 18.14 -15.16 -9.94
CA ASP A 132 17.24 -16.10 -9.27
C ASP A 132 16.30 -15.43 -8.26
N GLY A 133 15.00 -15.55 -8.52
CA GLY A 133 13.95 -14.94 -7.71
C GLY A 133 13.87 -15.58 -6.32
N PRO A 134 13.77 -14.80 -5.23
CA PRO A 134 13.75 -15.30 -3.85
C PRO A 134 12.47 -16.07 -3.46
N PHE A 135 11.53 -16.27 -4.38
CA PHE A 135 10.23 -16.90 -4.13
C PHE A 135 10.25 -18.39 -4.52
N ILE A 136 10.45 -19.25 -3.52
CA ILE A 136 10.53 -20.71 -3.69
C ILE A 136 9.18 -21.44 -3.49
N ARG A 137 8.07 -20.79 -3.08
CA ARG A 137 6.72 -21.41 -2.90
C ARG A 137 5.57 -20.44 -3.28
N PRO A 138 4.33 -20.89 -3.64
CA PRO A 138 3.80 -22.26 -3.74
C PRO A 138 3.97 -22.94 -5.12
N HIS A 139 4.27 -22.21 -6.21
CA HIS A 139 4.58 -22.82 -7.52
C HIS A 139 5.69 -22.05 -8.26
N VAL A 140 6.88 -22.63 -8.35
CA VAL A 140 8.06 -22.01 -8.96
C VAL A 140 7.84 -21.60 -10.42
N ALA A 141 7.07 -22.39 -11.18
CA ALA A 141 6.79 -22.07 -12.57
C ALA A 141 5.83 -20.86 -12.74
N LEU A 142 4.96 -20.60 -11.76
CA LEU A 142 4.05 -19.44 -11.82
C LEU A 142 4.84 -18.14 -11.69
N TRP A 143 5.76 -18.08 -10.72
CA TRP A 143 6.61 -16.90 -10.53
C TRP A 143 7.55 -16.63 -11.70
N ARG A 144 8.07 -17.70 -12.34
CA ARG A 144 8.87 -17.57 -13.58
C ARG A 144 8.02 -17.08 -14.76
N ALA A 145 6.77 -17.53 -14.86
CA ALA A 145 5.83 -17.07 -15.89
C ALA A 145 5.46 -15.59 -15.68
N VAL A 146 5.21 -15.16 -14.44
CA VAL A 146 4.91 -13.75 -14.10
C VAL A 146 6.11 -12.85 -14.42
N LEU A 147 7.32 -13.28 -14.07
CA LEU A 147 8.54 -12.54 -14.43
C LEU A 147 8.70 -12.45 -15.95
N SER A 148 8.51 -13.56 -16.67
CA SER A 148 8.58 -13.59 -18.13
C SER A 148 7.52 -12.68 -18.77
N LEU A 149 6.29 -12.67 -18.25
CA LEU A 149 5.20 -11.82 -18.72
C LEU A 149 5.50 -10.34 -18.48
N SER A 150 6.09 -10.00 -17.33
CA SER A 150 6.55 -8.64 -17.03
C SER A 150 7.62 -8.16 -18.01
N VAL A 151 8.60 -9.01 -18.35
CA VAL A 151 9.62 -8.68 -19.36
C VAL A 151 9.00 -8.50 -20.75
N LEU A 152 8.06 -9.38 -21.15
CA LEU A 152 7.33 -9.24 -22.42
C LEU A 152 6.54 -7.93 -22.49
N TYR A 153 5.82 -7.58 -21.42
CA TYR A 153 5.10 -6.31 -21.31
C TYR A 153 6.05 -5.13 -21.45
N GLN A 154 7.20 -5.18 -20.79
CA GLN A 154 8.20 -4.12 -20.86
C GLN A 154 8.77 -3.94 -22.27
N MET A 155 8.96 -5.02 -23.03
CA MET A 155 9.39 -4.92 -24.44
C MET A 155 8.33 -4.24 -25.31
N GLY A 156 7.05 -4.54 -25.07
CA GLY A 156 5.92 -3.88 -25.71
C GLY A 156 5.90 -2.37 -25.42
N LEU A 157 6.11 -1.98 -24.16
CA LEU A 157 6.18 -0.57 -23.76
C LEU A 157 7.36 0.19 -24.39
N VAL A 158 8.55 -0.41 -24.43
CA VAL A 158 9.72 0.20 -25.07
C VAL A 158 9.46 0.39 -26.56
N PHE A 159 8.88 -0.59 -27.23
CA PHE A 159 8.53 -0.47 -28.65
C PHE A 159 7.48 0.63 -28.89
N LEU A 160 6.42 0.67 -28.08
CA LEU A 160 5.38 1.69 -28.13
C LEU A 160 5.91 3.11 -27.92
N LEU A 161 6.97 3.27 -27.12
CA LEU A 161 7.56 4.57 -26.83
C LEU A 161 8.11 5.28 -28.09
N PHE A 162 8.61 4.51 -29.06
CA PHE A 162 9.13 5.05 -30.31
C PHE A 162 8.07 5.16 -31.42
N GLN A 163 6.84 4.71 -31.19
CA GLN A 163 5.77 4.77 -32.18
C GLN A 163 5.04 6.12 -32.15
N ASN A 164 4.57 6.57 -33.31
CA ASN A 164 3.68 7.72 -33.40
C ASN A 164 2.31 7.41 -32.79
N LYS A 165 1.60 8.44 -32.34
CA LYS A 165 0.25 8.33 -31.76
C LYS A 165 -0.73 7.58 -32.68
N GLN A 166 -0.63 7.81 -33.99
CA GLN A 166 -1.51 7.17 -34.98
C GLN A 166 -1.15 5.69 -35.18
N ASP A 167 0.13 5.38 -35.32
CA ASP A 167 0.62 4.01 -35.47
C ASP A 167 0.33 3.16 -34.21
N ALA A 168 0.51 3.75 -33.03
CA ALA A 168 0.18 3.09 -31.77
C ALA A 168 -1.32 2.76 -31.67
N ARG A 169 -2.21 3.67 -32.10
CA ARG A 169 -3.66 3.41 -32.15
C ARG A 169 -4.00 2.30 -33.14
N HIS A 170 -3.35 2.29 -34.31
CA HIS A 170 -3.50 1.22 -35.28
C HIS A 170 -2.96 -0.13 -34.76
N MET A 171 -1.99 -0.12 -33.84
CA MET A 171 -1.53 -1.36 -33.20
C MET A 171 -2.53 -1.86 -32.15
N PHE A 172 -3.13 -0.97 -31.36
CA PHE A 172 -4.14 -1.35 -30.36
C PHE A 172 -5.45 -1.83 -30.98
N SER A 173 -5.77 -1.41 -32.21
CA SER A 173 -6.96 -1.88 -32.91
C SER A 173 -6.95 -3.39 -33.22
N TYR A 174 -5.78 -4.04 -33.21
CA TYR A 174 -5.70 -5.51 -33.33
C TYR A 174 -6.22 -6.24 -32.10
N ILE A 175 -6.19 -5.62 -30.92
CA ILE A 175 -6.68 -6.21 -29.67
C ILE A 175 -8.16 -5.89 -29.49
N ASP A 176 -8.55 -4.65 -29.80
CA ASP A 176 -9.93 -4.20 -29.72
C ASP A 176 -10.26 -3.28 -30.92
N PRO A 177 -11.15 -3.71 -31.84
CA PRO A 177 -11.50 -2.94 -33.03
C PRO A 177 -12.18 -1.60 -32.72
N SER A 178 -12.69 -1.40 -31.50
CA SER A 178 -13.30 -0.13 -31.09
C SER A 178 -12.27 0.98 -30.81
N LEU A 179 -10.99 0.64 -30.62
CA LEU A 179 -9.92 1.60 -30.28
C LEU A 179 -9.27 2.29 -31.50
N GLY A 180 -9.63 1.89 -32.73
CA GLY A 180 -9.07 2.43 -33.98
C GLY A 180 -9.84 3.62 -34.57
N VAL A 181 -11.03 3.93 -34.06
CA VAL A 181 -11.82 5.08 -34.53
C VAL A 181 -11.35 6.36 -33.83
N PRO A 182 -11.23 7.49 -34.56
CA PRO A 182 -10.96 8.77 -33.92
C PRO A 182 -12.08 9.05 -32.93
N LEU A 183 -11.74 9.11 -31.64
CA LEU A 183 -12.70 9.51 -30.62
C LEU A 183 -13.26 10.89 -31.00
N PRO A 184 -14.59 11.09 -30.94
CA PRO A 184 -15.16 12.42 -31.08
C PRO A 184 -14.47 13.32 -30.06
N GLU A 185 -13.89 14.43 -30.52
CA GLU A 185 -13.17 15.37 -29.67
C GLU A 185 -14.18 15.97 -28.68
N ARG A 186 -14.25 15.39 -27.48
CA ARG A 186 -14.99 15.95 -26.36
C ARG A 186 -14.11 17.04 -25.78
N SER A 187 -14.50 18.30 -25.96
CA SER A 187 -13.85 19.36 -25.21
C SER A 187 -14.29 19.29 -23.75
N TYR A 188 -13.40 18.76 -22.92
CA TYR A 188 -13.63 18.68 -21.47
C TYR A 188 -13.48 20.04 -20.77
N ALA A 189 -13.03 21.09 -21.47
CA ALA A 189 -12.63 22.37 -20.89
C ALA A 189 -13.17 23.62 -21.63
N ASP A 190 -14.19 23.51 -22.49
CA ASP A 190 -14.75 24.68 -23.20
C ASP A 190 -15.56 25.63 -22.32
N ASN A 191 -16.08 25.14 -21.19
CA ASN A 191 -16.93 25.93 -20.30
C ASN A 191 -16.36 25.91 -18.88
N CYS A 192 -15.67 26.99 -18.50
CA CYS A 192 -15.17 27.22 -17.13
C CYS A 192 -16.19 27.92 -16.23
N ASP A 193 -17.44 28.08 -16.69
CA ASP A 193 -18.50 28.72 -15.94
C ASP A 193 -19.02 27.77 -14.84
N LEU A 194 -19.02 28.24 -13.60
CA LEU A 194 -19.50 27.53 -12.41
C LEU A 194 -21.02 27.63 -12.25
N THR A 195 -21.74 27.59 -13.36
CA THR A 195 -23.20 27.61 -13.37
C THR A 195 -23.76 26.19 -13.14
N TRP A 196 -24.87 26.09 -12.40
CA TRP A 196 -25.50 24.82 -12.03
C TRP A 196 -25.83 23.92 -13.23
N ASP A 197 -26.18 24.51 -14.38
CA ASP A 197 -26.48 23.76 -15.61
C ASP A 197 -25.25 23.04 -16.18
N VAL A 198 -24.10 23.70 -16.18
CA VAL A 198 -22.81 23.12 -16.61
C VAL A 198 -22.38 22.01 -15.65
N MET A 199 -22.57 22.24 -14.35
CA MET A 199 -22.21 21.27 -13.31
C MET A 199 -23.06 19.98 -13.40
N LYS A 200 -24.35 20.10 -13.74
CA LYS A 200 -25.28 18.97 -13.84
C LYS A 200 -24.92 18.01 -14.98
N VAL A 201 -24.48 18.55 -16.13
CA VAL A 201 -24.01 17.75 -17.29
C VAL A 201 -22.79 16.91 -16.94
N ARG A 202 -21.95 17.36 -16.00
CA ARG A 202 -20.74 16.62 -15.59
C ARG A 202 -20.98 15.56 -14.53
N ILE A 203 -22.11 15.63 -13.81
CA ILE A 203 -22.44 14.75 -12.68
C ILE A 203 -23.42 13.63 -13.08
N ASP A 204 -24.05 13.70 -14.26
CA ASP A 204 -25.01 12.66 -14.67
C ASP A 204 -24.28 11.38 -15.14
N PHE A 205 -24.29 10.36 -14.30
CA PHE A 205 -23.74 9.02 -14.58
C PHE A 205 -24.63 8.18 -15.51
N ARG A 206 -25.81 8.67 -15.88
CA ARG A 206 -26.81 7.91 -16.65
C ARG A 206 -26.43 7.70 -18.12
N ASP A 207 -25.42 8.41 -18.61
CA ASP A 207 -24.87 8.27 -19.98
C ASP A 207 -23.79 7.17 -20.11
N VAL A 208 -23.50 6.41 -19.04
CA VAL A 208 -22.39 5.42 -19.00
C VAL A 208 -22.86 3.97 -19.25
N THR A 209 -24.15 3.74 -19.52
CA THR A 209 -24.71 2.43 -19.92
C THR A 209 -25.37 2.51 -21.28
#